data_AF-A0AAD7DZP8-F1
#
_entry.id   AF-A0AAD7DZP8-F1
#
_cell.length_a   1.000
_cell.length_b   1.000
_cell.length_c   1.000
_cell.angle_alpha   90.00
_cell.angle_beta   90.00
_cell.angle_gamma   90.00
#
_symmetry.space_group_name_H-M   'P 1'
#
loop_
_entity.id
_entity.type
_entity.pdbx_description
1 polymer ?
#
loop_
_entity_poly.entity_id
_entity_poly.type
_entity_poly.pdbx_seq_one_letter_code
_entity_poly.pdbx_strand_id
1 'polypeptide(L)'
;MLAKGLCFNCGEPGHLSRNCPKNQSVPSNRKGKPPGFATHAVHFGNSSARDALSEKSDSEPPSLRSVSDSSDSGSDSDDDNPPGLVRPGEADETFEDRLSFWARATEEYNQASQIQDSPRSRRLGDVLGNTVAALLEFFQPYPGDHLVPWSDDRREAVRFRILRPSEEHYVIEDSYFDEVIILPLEYVRVPAFHLMDWYARQRSTALGIEY
;
A
#
# COMPACT_ATOMS: atom_id res chain seq x y z
N MET A 1 17.23 0.70 39.08
CA MET A 1 18.59 0.15 39.00
C MET A 1 18.53 -1.19 38.27
N LEU A 2 19.09 -1.22 37.04
CA LEU A 2 19.77 -2.36 36.40
C LEU A 2 19.04 -3.73 36.28
N ALA A 3 18.04 -3.84 35.39
CA ALA A 3 17.78 -5.13 34.72
C ALA A 3 18.73 -5.25 33.49
N LYS A 4 20.05 -5.16 33.73
CA LYS A 4 21.06 -5.26 32.67
C LYS A 4 21.38 -6.74 32.42
N GLY A 5 20.83 -7.29 31.35
CA GLY A 5 21.36 -8.51 30.70
C GLY A 5 21.09 -9.83 31.41
N LEU A 6 20.06 -9.90 32.27
CA LEU A 6 19.57 -11.14 32.89
C LEU A 6 18.49 -11.77 32.00
N CYS A 7 18.54 -13.10 31.86
CA CYS A 7 17.55 -13.88 31.14
C CYS A 7 16.19 -13.81 31.84
N PHE A 8 15.10 -13.49 31.13
CA PHE A 8 13.77 -13.42 31.74
C PHE A 8 13.16 -14.80 32.05
N ASN A 9 13.79 -15.90 31.61
CA ASN A 9 13.29 -17.25 31.90
C ASN A 9 13.95 -17.87 33.13
N CYS A 10 15.26 -17.69 33.32
CA CYS A 10 15.99 -18.27 34.46
C CYS A 10 16.64 -17.25 35.40
N GLY A 11 16.63 -15.96 35.07
CA GLY A 11 17.21 -14.88 35.87
C GLY A 11 18.74 -14.81 35.83
N GLU A 12 19.43 -15.63 35.03
CA GLU A 12 20.90 -15.64 34.95
C GLU A 12 21.42 -14.65 33.89
N PRO A 13 22.56 -13.98 34.13
CA PRO A 13 23.17 -13.07 33.17
C PRO A 13 23.82 -13.80 32.00
N GLY A 14 23.99 -13.09 30.88
CA GLY A 14 24.80 -13.55 29.74
C GLY A 14 24.01 -14.17 28.60
N HIS A 15 22.68 -14.29 28.71
CA HIS A 15 21.79 -14.68 27.61
C HIS A 15 20.39 -14.07 27.79
N LEU A 16 19.63 -13.96 26.69
CA LEU A 16 18.22 -13.54 26.70
C LEU A 16 17.30 -14.78 26.71
N SER A 17 16.02 -14.63 27.09
CA SER A 17 15.08 -15.77 27.26
C SER A 17 14.99 -16.73 26.08
N ARG A 18 15.15 -16.21 24.85
CA ARG A 18 15.13 -16.99 23.62
C ARG A 18 16.34 -17.91 23.48
N ASN A 19 17.47 -17.54 24.06
CA ASN A 19 18.72 -18.30 24.08
C ASN A 19 18.99 -18.93 25.46
N CYS A 20 17.95 -19.16 26.25
CA CYS A 20 18.12 -19.78 27.56
C CYS A 20 18.49 -21.25 27.41
N PRO A 21 19.68 -21.67 27.89
CA PRO A 21 20.13 -23.06 27.75
C PRO A 21 19.22 -24.03 28.53
N LYS A 22 18.50 -23.54 29.55
CA LYS A 22 17.51 -24.30 30.30
C LYS A 22 16.19 -24.52 29.53
N ASN A 23 15.96 -23.80 28.42
CA ASN A 23 14.73 -23.86 27.64
C ASN A 23 14.81 -24.82 26.43
N GLN A 24 15.93 -25.51 26.23
CA GLN A 24 16.14 -26.39 25.06
C GLN A 24 15.97 -27.89 25.36
N SER A 25 15.37 -28.27 26.49
CA SER A 25 15.12 -29.70 26.77
C SER A 25 13.72 -29.90 27.31
N VAL A 26 12.75 -30.05 26.41
CA VAL A 26 11.52 -30.79 26.73
C VAL A 26 11.93 -32.27 26.83
N PRO A 27 11.84 -32.93 27.99
CA PRO A 27 12.11 -34.36 28.06
C PRO A 27 11.03 -35.10 27.28
N SER A 28 11.30 -35.45 26.02
CA SER A 28 10.41 -36.25 25.21
C SER A 28 10.58 -37.72 25.61
N ASN A 29 9.57 -38.32 26.24
CA ASN A 29 9.57 -39.76 26.55
C ASN A 29 9.31 -40.64 25.29
N ARG A 30 9.69 -40.17 24.10
CA ARG A 30 9.53 -40.86 22.81
C ARG A 30 10.87 -40.88 22.08
N LYS A 31 11.46 -42.07 21.94
CA LYS A 31 12.77 -42.25 21.30
C LYS A 31 12.64 -41.99 19.78
N GLY A 32 13.28 -40.93 19.29
CA GLY A 32 13.54 -40.72 17.86
C GLY A 32 12.58 -39.82 17.07
N LYS A 33 11.87 -38.87 17.70
CA LYS A 33 11.19 -37.77 17.00
C LYS A 33 11.59 -36.42 17.61
N PRO A 34 11.74 -35.34 16.80
CA PRO A 34 12.11 -34.01 17.30
C PRO A 34 11.02 -33.45 18.25
N PRO A 35 11.41 -32.66 19.27
CA PRO A 35 10.49 -32.15 20.29
C PRO A 35 9.44 -31.23 19.67
N GLY A 36 8.16 -31.60 19.80
CA GLY A 36 7.04 -30.80 19.31
C GLY A 36 6.83 -29.53 20.15
N PHE A 37 6.50 -28.43 19.48
CA PHE A 37 6.06 -27.19 20.12
C PHE A 37 4.76 -27.42 20.89
N ALA A 38 4.69 -27.00 22.16
CA ALA A 38 3.49 -27.13 22.98
C ALA A 38 2.41 -26.14 22.53
N THR A 39 1.30 -26.65 22.02
CA THR A 39 0.10 -25.89 21.66
C THR A 39 -0.79 -25.71 22.89
N HIS A 40 -0.67 -24.61 23.61
CA HIS A 40 -1.63 -24.26 24.66
C HIS A 40 -2.42 -23.01 24.25
N ALA A 41 -3.54 -23.19 23.53
CA ALA A 41 -4.72 -22.28 23.56
C ALA A 41 -5.88 -22.62 22.58
N VAL A 42 -6.11 -23.86 22.11
CA VAL A 42 -7.39 -24.16 21.42
C VAL A 42 -7.94 -25.54 21.79
N HIS A 43 -9.17 -25.54 22.32
CA HIS A 43 -10.00 -26.72 22.48
C HIS A 43 -11.02 -26.74 21.33
N PHE A 44 -10.87 -27.67 20.40
CA PHE A 44 -11.90 -27.97 19.40
C PHE A 44 -12.58 -29.28 19.77
N GLY A 45 -13.83 -29.17 20.22
CA GLY A 45 -14.72 -30.30 20.40
C GLY A 45 -15.07 -30.93 19.06
N ASN A 46 -14.78 -32.22 18.93
CA ASN A 46 -15.01 -33.03 17.74
C ASN A 46 -16.50 -33.39 17.57
N SER A 47 -16.91 -33.41 16.31
CA SER A 47 -18.12 -33.98 15.76
C SER A 47 -18.50 -35.36 16.31
N SER A 48 -19.81 -35.61 16.46
CA SER A 48 -20.43 -36.92 16.15
C SER A 48 -21.96 -36.85 16.20
N ALA A 49 -22.56 -37.08 15.03
CA ALA A 49 -23.72 -37.93 14.76
C ALA A 49 -24.89 -37.98 15.78
N ARG A 50 -26.10 -37.67 15.28
CA ARG A 50 -27.34 -38.48 15.35
C ARG A 50 -28.46 -37.69 14.64
N ASP A 51 -29.00 -38.23 13.55
CA ASP A 51 -30.28 -38.97 13.53
C ASP A 51 -31.47 -38.11 14.00
N ALA A 52 -32.35 -37.73 13.05
CA ALA A 52 -33.79 -38.03 13.08
C ALA A 52 -34.58 -37.12 12.12
N LEU A 53 -35.39 -37.77 11.29
CA LEU A 53 -36.52 -37.17 10.57
C LEU A 53 -37.56 -36.61 11.56
N SER A 54 -38.18 -35.46 11.25
CA SER A 54 -39.63 -35.26 11.47
C SER A 54 -40.12 -33.95 10.86
N GLU A 55 -41.04 -34.12 9.91
CA GLU A 55 -42.19 -33.30 9.51
C GLU A 55 -42.58 -32.01 10.29
N LYS A 56 -42.97 -31.03 9.45
CA LYS A 56 -44.19 -30.18 9.48
C LYS A 56 -44.18 -28.76 10.09
N SER A 57 -44.93 -27.94 9.34
CA SER A 57 -45.79 -26.79 9.67
C SER A 57 -45.16 -25.43 10.00
N ASP A 58 -45.36 -24.53 9.04
CA ASP A 58 -46.11 -23.27 9.13
C ASP A 58 -45.67 -22.17 10.11
N SER A 59 -45.27 -21.06 9.47
CA SER A 59 -45.57 -19.65 9.77
C SER A 59 -45.15 -19.07 11.13
N GLU A 60 -44.12 -18.19 11.13
CA GLU A 60 -44.19 -16.75 11.48
C GLU A 60 -42.82 -16.01 11.24
N PRO A 61 -42.71 -14.68 11.45
CA PRO A 61 -42.52 -13.60 10.46
C PRO A 61 -41.05 -13.25 10.10
N PRO A 62 -40.79 -12.35 9.13
CA PRO A 62 -39.42 -12.02 8.72
C PRO A 62 -38.65 -11.28 9.83
N SER A 63 -37.59 -11.91 10.33
CA SER A 63 -36.63 -11.31 11.25
C SER A 63 -35.62 -10.44 10.51
N LEU A 64 -35.32 -9.28 11.11
CA LEU A 64 -34.35 -8.29 10.64
C LEU A 64 -32.95 -8.92 10.51
N ARG A 65 -32.35 -8.79 9.32
CA ARG A 65 -30.98 -9.26 9.08
C ARG A 65 -30.01 -8.34 9.81
N SER A 66 -29.48 -8.83 10.93
CA SER A 66 -28.25 -8.33 11.54
C SER A 66 -27.10 -8.47 10.54
N VAL A 67 -26.37 -7.36 10.34
CA VAL A 67 -25.09 -7.33 9.62
C VAL A 67 -24.09 -8.19 10.37
N SER A 68 -23.57 -9.22 9.70
CA SER A 68 -22.51 -10.08 10.23
C SER A 68 -21.16 -9.54 9.76
N ASP A 69 -20.26 -9.40 10.73
CA ASP A 69 -18.82 -9.19 10.54
C ASP A 69 -18.27 -10.19 9.52
N SER A 70 -17.68 -9.64 8.46
CA SER A 70 -16.95 -10.42 7.47
C SER A 70 -15.52 -10.59 7.95
N SER A 71 -15.26 -11.66 8.72
CA SER A 71 -13.92 -12.15 8.97
C SER A 71 -13.45 -12.92 7.74
N ASP A 72 -12.75 -12.22 6.84
CA ASP A 72 -12.01 -12.81 5.74
C ASP A 72 -10.69 -13.37 6.28
N SER A 73 -10.60 -14.70 6.34
CA SER A 73 -9.37 -15.42 6.65
C SER A 73 -8.91 -16.12 5.37
N GLY A 74 -8.13 -15.37 4.58
CA GLY A 74 -7.34 -15.89 3.46
C GLY A 74 -6.16 -16.71 3.98
N SER A 75 -6.05 -17.92 3.46
CA SER A 75 -4.96 -18.88 3.68
C SER A 75 -3.70 -18.48 2.91
N ASP A 76 -2.56 -18.62 3.58
CA ASP A 76 -1.20 -18.52 3.03
C ASP A 76 -0.97 -19.48 1.85
N SER A 77 -0.24 -19.00 0.85
CA SER A 77 0.50 -19.81 -0.12
C SER A 77 1.81 -19.09 -0.42
N ASP A 78 2.89 -19.67 0.11
CA ASP A 78 4.30 -19.68 -0.29
C ASP A 78 4.92 -18.51 -1.10
N ASP A 79 6.05 -18.05 -0.55
CA ASP A 79 7.28 -17.63 -1.23
C ASP A 79 7.18 -16.70 -2.45
N ASP A 80 7.38 -15.40 -2.19
CA ASP A 80 8.28 -14.55 -2.99
C ASP A 80 8.64 -13.31 -2.15
N ASN A 81 9.70 -13.41 -1.34
CA ASN A 81 10.35 -12.23 -0.78
C ASN A 81 11.43 -11.78 -1.78
N PRO A 82 11.16 -10.81 -2.67
CA PRO A 82 12.21 -10.30 -3.55
C PRO A 82 13.31 -9.65 -2.69
N PRO A 83 14.59 -9.93 -2.95
CA PRO A 83 15.67 -9.32 -2.20
C PRO A 83 15.79 -7.83 -2.57
N GLY A 84 16.05 -6.97 -1.59
CA GLY A 84 16.49 -5.58 -1.83
C GLY A 84 15.47 -4.47 -1.59
N LEU A 85 14.69 -4.53 -0.50
CA LEU A 85 13.83 -3.41 -0.11
C LEU A 85 14.66 -2.28 0.52
N VAL A 86 15.09 -1.33 -0.30
CA VAL A 86 15.62 -0.04 0.14
C VAL A 86 14.44 0.92 0.39
N ARG A 87 14.40 1.53 1.57
CA ARG A 87 13.31 2.44 1.96
C ARG A 87 13.61 3.87 1.51
N PRO A 88 12.58 4.65 1.08
CA PRO A 88 12.72 6.06 0.72
C PRO A 88 13.61 6.86 1.69
N GLY A 89 14.79 7.26 1.24
CA GLY A 89 15.79 8.01 1.99
C GLY A 89 17.10 7.27 2.34
N GLU A 90 17.32 6.05 1.83
CA GLU A 90 18.58 5.31 2.04
C GLU A 90 19.65 5.65 0.97
N ALA A 91 20.93 5.58 1.34
CA ALA A 91 22.04 6.17 0.58
C ALA A 91 22.39 5.42 -0.73
N ASP A 92 21.81 4.25 -0.94
CA ASP A 92 22.04 3.31 -2.04
C ASP A 92 20.83 3.13 -2.97
N GLU A 93 19.81 3.99 -2.86
CA GLU A 93 18.67 3.98 -3.78
C GLU A 93 19.09 4.20 -5.23
N THR A 94 18.83 3.21 -6.08
CA THR A 94 18.95 3.37 -7.52
C THR A 94 17.66 3.95 -8.10
N PHE A 95 17.77 4.54 -9.29
CA PHE A 95 16.61 5.07 -10.03
C PHE A 95 15.53 3.99 -10.27
N GLU A 96 15.96 2.75 -10.49
CA GLU A 96 15.08 1.61 -10.77
C GLU A 96 14.30 1.17 -9.52
N ASP A 97 14.90 1.28 -8.34
CA ASP A 97 14.24 1.00 -7.06
C ASP A 97 13.11 1.99 -6.78
N ARG A 98 13.35 3.28 -7.09
CA ARG A 98 12.35 4.34 -6.95
C ARG A 98 11.17 4.17 -7.90
N LEU A 99 11.43 3.75 -9.14
CA LEU A 99 10.39 3.47 -10.14
C LEU A 99 9.52 2.27 -9.72
N SER A 100 10.15 1.24 -9.16
CA SER A 100 9.49 0.02 -8.67
C SER A 100 8.60 0.29 -7.45
N PHE A 101 9.07 1.13 -6.52
CA PHE A 101 8.29 1.58 -5.38
C PHE A 101 7.04 2.36 -5.81
N TRP A 102 7.22 3.27 -6.77
CA TRP A 102 6.12 4.06 -7.32
C TRP A 102 5.05 3.18 -8.00
N ALA A 103 5.47 2.19 -8.80
CA ALA A 103 4.55 1.26 -9.46
C ALA A 103 3.65 0.50 -8.46
N ARG A 104 4.19 0.08 -7.31
CA ARG A 104 3.42 -0.61 -6.25
C ARG A 104 2.49 0.35 -5.51
N ALA A 105 2.92 1.58 -5.26
CA ALA A 105 2.09 2.61 -4.63
C ALA A 105 0.88 2.98 -5.51
N THR A 106 1.04 3.01 -6.84
CA THR A 106 -0.09 3.25 -7.76
C THR A 106 -1.12 2.13 -7.77
N GLU A 107 -0.71 0.88 -7.53
CA GLU A 107 -1.65 -0.25 -7.40
C GLU A 107 -2.51 -0.10 -6.13
N GLU A 108 -1.91 0.36 -5.03
CA GLU A 108 -2.59 0.61 -3.76
C GLU A 108 -3.57 1.81 -3.83
N TYR A 109 -3.19 2.89 -4.53
CA TYR A 109 -4.07 4.04 -4.77
C TYR A 109 -5.29 3.71 -5.64
N ASN A 110 -5.13 2.88 -6.67
CA ASN A 110 -6.23 2.39 -7.51
C ASN A 110 -7.26 1.55 -6.73
N GLN A 111 -6.87 0.99 -5.58
CA GLN A 111 -7.76 0.18 -4.75
C GLN A 111 -8.67 1.02 -3.84
N ALA A 112 -8.28 2.26 -3.52
CA ALA A 112 -9.01 3.16 -2.63
C ALA A 112 -10.09 4.03 -3.32
N SER A 113 -10.10 4.12 -4.66
CA SER A 113 -11.00 5.00 -5.41
C SER A 113 -12.19 4.27 -6.06
N GLN A 114 -12.86 3.38 -5.34
CA GLN A 114 -14.15 2.81 -5.80
C GLN A 114 -15.31 3.77 -5.51
N ILE A 115 -15.37 4.86 -6.27
CA ILE A 115 -16.62 5.62 -6.47
C ILE A 115 -17.24 5.15 -7.78
N GLN A 116 -18.53 4.84 -7.73
CA GLN A 116 -19.28 4.08 -8.74
C GLN A 116 -19.27 4.75 -10.12
N ASP A 117 -18.44 4.25 -11.03
CA ASP A 117 -18.53 4.54 -12.45
C ASP A 117 -19.54 3.62 -13.16
N SER A 118 -20.34 4.24 -14.03
CA SER A 118 -21.42 3.59 -14.79
C SER A 118 -20.91 2.43 -15.66
N PRO A 119 -21.76 1.43 -15.97
CA PRO A 119 -21.33 0.16 -16.55
C PRO A 119 -21.12 0.27 -18.06
N ARG A 120 -20.09 0.99 -18.52
CA ARG A 120 -19.62 0.89 -19.91
C ARG A 120 -18.11 0.91 -20.02
N SER A 121 -17.62 -0.32 -20.20
CA SER A 121 -16.28 -0.72 -20.61
C SER A 121 -15.26 -0.75 -19.47
N ARG A 122 -14.77 -1.96 -19.18
CA ARG A 122 -13.49 -2.22 -18.50
C ARG A 122 -12.35 -1.64 -19.36
N ARG A 123 -12.31 -0.32 -19.53
CA ARG A 123 -11.20 0.40 -20.14
C ARG A 123 -10.12 0.48 -19.07
N LEU A 124 -8.87 0.32 -19.47
CA LEU A 124 -7.68 0.46 -18.62
C LEU A 124 -7.51 1.88 -18.01
N GLY A 125 -8.55 2.74 -18.08
CA GLY A 125 -8.49 4.16 -17.76
C GLY A 125 -7.76 4.98 -18.84
N ASP A 126 -7.47 6.23 -18.52
CA ASP A 126 -6.56 7.09 -19.31
C ASP A 126 -5.12 6.84 -18.86
N VAL A 127 -4.49 5.82 -19.44
CA VAL A 127 -3.12 5.42 -19.07
C VAL A 127 -2.14 6.58 -19.27
N LEU A 128 -2.25 7.32 -20.38
CA LEU A 128 -1.37 8.45 -20.67
C LEU A 128 -1.57 9.57 -19.64
N GLY A 129 -2.81 9.94 -19.33
CA GLY A 129 -3.12 10.93 -18.30
C GLY A 129 -2.59 10.51 -16.92
N ASN A 130 -2.75 9.25 -16.56
CA ASN A 130 -2.19 8.69 -15.33
C ASN A 130 -0.66 8.75 -15.32
N THR A 131 -0.02 8.47 -16.46
CA THR A 131 1.45 8.54 -16.59
C THR A 131 1.95 9.98 -16.52
N VAL A 132 1.19 10.96 -17.01
CA VAL A 132 1.51 12.39 -16.87
C VAL A 132 1.46 12.78 -15.40
N ALA A 133 0.36 12.44 -14.69
CA ALA A 133 0.19 12.74 -13.27
C ALA A 133 1.32 12.14 -12.43
N ALA A 134 1.58 10.86 -12.66
CA ALA A 134 2.63 10.06 -12.07
C ALA A 134 4.01 10.71 -12.11
N LEU A 135 4.45 11.02 -13.33
CA LEU A 135 5.78 11.55 -13.53
C LEU A 135 5.86 12.95 -12.91
N LEU A 136 4.83 13.78 -13.09
CA LEU A 136 4.82 15.11 -12.49
C LEU A 136 4.97 15.03 -10.98
N GLU A 137 4.23 14.13 -10.33
CA GLU A 137 4.32 13.91 -8.88
C GLU A 137 5.73 13.43 -8.46
N PHE A 138 6.33 12.51 -9.22
CA PHE A 138 7.61 11.88 -8.90
C PHE A 138 8.81 12.84 -8.98
N PHE A 139 8.81 13.76 -9.95
CA PHE A 139 9.94 14.64 -10.23
C PHE A 139 9.87 15.99 -9.49
N GLN A 140 8.96 16.12 -8.53
CA GLN A 140 9.03 17.21 -7.56
C GLN A 140 10.38 17.20 -6.80
N PRO A 141 10.93 18.36 -6.40
CA PRO A 141 10.29 19.68 -6.45
C PRO A 141 10.48 20.42 -7.78
N TYR A 142 9.47 21.21 -8.14
CA TYR A 142 9.48 22.18 -9.23
C TYR A 142 9.85 23.59 -8.74
N PRO A 143 10.23 24.49 -9.67
CA PRO A 143 10.39 25.91 -9.37
C PRO A 143 9.16 26.50 -8.66
N GLY A 144 9.42 27.15 -7.52
CA GLY A 144 8.40 27.74 -6.65
C GLY A 144 7.89 26.85 -5.53
N ASP A 145 8.16 25.54 -5.51
CA ASP A 145 7.62 24.64 -4.48
C ASP A 145 8.07 24.99 -3.06
N HIS A 146 9.25 25.59 -2.94
CA HIS A 146 9.79 26.11 -1.68
C HIS A 146 8.99 27.28 -1.10
N LEU A 147 8.12 27.92 -1.91
CA LEU A 147 7.25 29.00 -1.47
C LEU A 147 5.99 28.48 -0.75
N VAL A 148 5.63 27.22 -0.95
CA VAL A 148 4.48 26.61 -0.28
C VAL A 148 4.88 26.28 1.17
N PRO A 149 4.19 26.80 2.20
CA PRO A 149 4.54 26.50 3.60
C PRO A 149 4.41 25.02 3.93
N TRP A 150 5.22 24.51 4.86
CA TRP A 150 5.15 23.12 5.32
C TRP A 150 3.83 22.76 6.01
N SER A 151 3.16 23.75 6.61
CA SER A 151 1.87 23.59 7.28
C SER A 151 0.66 23.73 6.36
N ASP A 152 0.89 23.79 5.04
CA ASP A 152 -0.19 23.92 4.07
C ASP A 152 -0.84 22.57 3.82
N ASP A 153 -2.14 22.46 4.09
CA ASP A 153 -2.93 21.22 3.95
C ASP A 153 -2.84 20.62 2.53
N ARG A 154 -2.56 21.45 1.52
CA ARG A 154 -2.41 21.02 0.13
C ARG A 154 -1.24 20.06 -0.08
N ARG A 155 -0.24 20.06 0.82
CA ARG A 155 0.90 19.12 0.80
C ARG A 155 0.51 17.68 1.15
N GLU A 156 -0.61 17.48 1.82
CA GLU A 156 -1.13 16.15 2.15
C GLU A 156 -2.06 15.59 1.06
N ALA A 157 -2.45 16.44 0.10
CA ALA A 157 -3.32 16.09 -1.02
C ALA A 157 -2.50 15.77 -2.28
N VAL A 158 -3.15 15.11 -3.25
CA VAL A 158 -2.59 14.93 -4.60
C VAL A 158 -2.41 16.31 -5.24
N ARG A 159 -1.18 16.61 -5.67
CA ARG A 159 -0.86 17.91 -6.24
C ARG A 159 -1.39 18.09 -7.66
N PHE A 160 -1.13 17.11 -8.52
CA PHE A 160 -1.47 17.19 -9.94
C PHE A 160 -2.75 16.42 -10.26
N ARG A 161 -3.77 17.11 -10.76
CA ARG A 161 -4.94 16.48 -11.36
C ARG A 161 -4.87 16.62 -12.87
N ILE A 162 -4.93 15.50 -13.58
CA ILE A 162 -4.88 15.45 -15.04
C ILE A 162 -6.26 15.13 -15.58
N LEU A 163 -6.82 16.08 -16.32
CA LEU A 163 -8.12 15.95 -16.97
C LEU A 163 -7.94 15.91 -18.48
N ARG A 164 -8.78 15.13 -19.16
CA ARG A 164 -8.83 15.06 -20.62
C ARG A 164 -10.19 15.54 -21.13
N PRO A 165 -10.41 16.87 -21.20
CA PRO A 165 -11.69 17.40 -21.69
C PRO A 165 -11.86 17.26 -23.21
N SER A 166 -10.76 17.05 -23.95
CA SER A 166 -10.77 16.89 -25.40
C SER A 166 -9.80 15.80 -25.87
N GLU A 167 -9.87 15.46 -27.16
CA GLU A 167 -8.92 14.53 -27.79
C GLU A 167 -7.58 15.18 -28.18
N GLU A 168 -7.43 16.49 -28.01
CA GLU A 168 -6.27 17.25 -28.49
C GLU A 168 -5.34 17.72 -27.37
N HIS A 169 -5.82 17.79 -26.12
CA HIS A 169 -5.03 18.25 -25.00
C HIS A 169 -5.48 17.67 -23.66
N TYR A 170 -4.52 17.60 -22.75
CA TYR A 170 -4.72 17.46 -21.33
C TYR A 170 -4.79 18.83 -20.64
N VAL A 171 -5.46 18.84 -19.51
CA VAL A 171 -5.45 19.94 -18.54
C VAL A 171 -4.77 19.43 -17.28
N ILE A 172 -3.70 20.13 -16.88
CA ILE A 172 -2.97 19.92 -15.63
C ILE A 172 -3.46 20.96 -14.64
N GLU A 173 -4.09 20.51 -13.56
CA GLU A 173 -4.38 21.36 -12.41
C GLU A 173 -3.30 21.14 -11.35
N ASP A 174 -2.58 22.20 -10.96
CA ASP A 174 -1.58 22.18 -9.89
C ASP A 174 -2.18 22.82 -8.63
N SER A 175 -2.49 22.00 -7.62
CA SER A 175 -3.12 22.45 -6.38
C SER A 175 -2.24 23.38 -5.54
N TYR A 176 -0.90 23.33 -5.69
CA TYR A 176 0.00 24.20 -4.93
C TYR A 176 -0.14 25.67 -5.32
N PHE A 177 -0.51 25.93 -6.58
CA PHE A 177 -0.55 27.28 -7.14
C PHE A 177 -1.93 27.68 -7.69
N ASP A 178 -2.92 26.80 -7.57
CA ASP A 178 -4.26 26.96 -8.16
C ASP A 178 -4.19 27.32 -9.66
N GLU A 179 -3.20 26.74 -10.34
CA GLU A 179 -2.91 27.00 -11.75
C GLU A 179 -3.42 25.89 -12.64
N VAL A 180 -3.87 26.29 -13.84
CA VAL A 180 -4.38 25.39 -14.86
C VAL A 180 -3.51 25.53 -16.11
N ILE A 181 -2.83 24.45 -16.46
CA ILE A 181 -1.88 24.40 -17.58
C ILE A 181 -2.42 23.45 -18.66
N ILE A 182 -2.43 23.92 -19.90
CA ILE A 182 -2.84 23.11 -21.06
C ILE A 182 -1.62 22.38 -21.61
N LEU A 183 -1.69 21.06 -21.68
CA LEU A 183 -0.67 20.19 -22.25
C LEU A 183 -1.20 19.58 -23.57
N PRO A 184 -0.73 20.04 -24.74
CA PRO A 184 -1.10 19.44 -26.02
C PRO A 184 -0.77 17.95 -26.06
N LEU A 185 -1.71 17.13 -26.52
CA LEU A 185 -1.54 15.68 -26.57
C LEU A 185 -0.41 15.26 -27.53
N GLU A 186 -0.16 16.07 -28.55
CA GLU A 186 0.96 15.89 -29.48
C GLU A 186 2.32 15.87 -28.79
N TYR A 187 2.52 16.65 -27.72
CA TYR A 187 3.80 16.70 -27.01
C TYR A 187 4.08 15.38 -26.31
N VAL A 188 3.09 14.83 -25.62
CA VAL A 188 3.20 13.55 -24.90
C VAL A 188 3.43 12.37 -25.84
N ARG A 189 3.03 12.49 -27.12
CA ARG A 189 3.26 11.46 -28.14
C ARG A 189 4.67 11.49 -28.73
N VAL A 190 5.42 12.58 -28.55
CA VAL A 190 6.79 12.69 -29.03
C VAL A 190 7.73 12.01 -28.03
N PRO A 191 8.47 10.95 -28.41
CA PRO A 191 9.32 10.21 -27.46
C PRO A 191 10.44 11.04 -26.82
N ALA A 192 10.88 12.10 -27.51
CA ALA A 192 11.90 13.02 -27.02
C ALA A 192 11.35 14.18 -26.17
N PHE A 193 10.04 14.22 -25.92
CA PHE A 193 9.43 15.27 -25.13
C PHE A 193 9.67 15.02 -23.64
N HIS A 194 10.39 15.94 -23.00
CA HIS A 194 10.66 15.92 -21.57
C HIS A 194 9.55 16.69 -20.83
N LEU A 195 8.51 15.97 -20.42
CA LEU A 195 7.35 16.54 -19.74
C LEU A 195 7.73 17.32 -18.45
N MET A 196 8.66 16.79 -17.66
CA MET A 196 9.06 17.40 -16.38
C MET A 196 9.77 18.73 -16.59
N ASP A 197 10.74 18.76 -17.50
CA ASP A 197 11.50 19.96 -17.85
C ASP A 197 10.58 21.01 -18.48
N TRP A 198 9.65 20.57 -19.33
CA TRP A 198 8.65 21.46 -19.92
C TRP A 198 7.79 22.10 -18.83
N TYR A 199 7.29 21.31 -17.88
CA TYR A 199 6.49 21.81 -16.76
C TYR A 199 7.29 22.77 -15.88
N ALA A 200 8.52 22.42 -15.54
CA ALA A 200 9.41 23.26 -14.74
C ALA A 200 9.70 24.61 -15.41
N ARG A 201 9.81 24.65 -16.76
CA ARG A 201 9.91 25.89 -17.52
C ARG A 201 8.62 26.72 -17.48
N GLN A 202 7.45 26.10 -17.53
CA GLN A 202 6.18 26.82 -17.33
C GLN A 202 6.15 27.50 -15.96
N ARG A 203 6.51 26.77 -14.90
CA ARG A 203 6.62 27.31 -13.54
C ARG A 203 7.61 28.45 -13.42
N SER A 204 8.79 28.29 -14.02
CA SER A 204 9.83 29.33 -13.99
C SER A 204 9.39 30.59 -14.71
N THR A 205 8.71 30.44 -15.86
CA THR A 205 8.13 31.56 -16.60
C THR A 205 7.06 32.29 -15.79
N ALA A 206 6.16 31.56 -15.12
CA ALA A 206 5.13 32.13 -14.27
C ALA A 206 5.72 32.92 -13.07
N LEU A 207 6.85 32.46 -12.53
CA LEU A 207 7.55 33.11 -11.42
C LEU A 207 8.55 34.19 -11.86
N GLY A 208 8.82 34.32 -13.16
CA GLY A 208 9.85 35.23 -13.68
C GLY A 208 11.28 34.82 -13.31
N ILE A 209 11.54 33.52 -13.18
CA ILE A 209 12.85 32.93 -12.83
C ILE A 209 13.49 32.35 -14.09
N GLU A 210 14.82 32.48 -14.21
CA GLU A 210 15.59 31.85 -15.30
C GLU A 210 15.84 30.37 -14.98
N TYR A 211 15.57 29.47 -15.94
CA TYR A 211 15.60 28.01 -15.80
C TYR A 211 16.24 27.32 -16.99
#